data_AF-A0A968W0S9-F1
#
_entry.id   AF-A0A968W0S9-F1
#
_cell.length_a   1.000
_cell.length_b   1.000
_cell.length_c   1.000
_cell.angle_alpha   90.00
_cell.angle_beta   90.00
_cell.angle_gamma   90.00
#
_symmetry.space_group_name_H-M   'P 1'
#
loop_
_entity.id
_entity.type
_entity.pdbx_description
1 polymer ?
#
loop_
_entity_poly.entity_id
_entity_poly.type
_entity_poly.pdbx_seq_one_letter_code
_entity_poly.pdbx_strand_id
1 'polypeptide(L)'
;ELDLRGIIVTADFYYGNGAIQNSINDFNNFRNNAIAAGITTVPAHTAGANAMLVRPGSGVISETAFTPTAGSNLIVAQAKTCTPDKPLVINIGGPATTVATALLQDPTIADKIVVLMCDLTDYNNKDKWAINICAARTRFFAYPFILNHGYSDALWAQLPSNVFCDHFHTGLVKGNAVGDGALLAWFFDNSLVTNVQKKDVTGLCRLAEHKCHTLRISLH
;
A
#
# COMPACT_ATOMS: atom_id res chain seq x y z
N GLU A 1 -11.22 -11.54 12.45
CA GLU A 1 -11.88 -11.19 11.18
C GLU A 1 -11.42 -9.79 10.76
N LEU A 2 -11.09 -9.59 9.48
CA LEU A 2 -10.71 -8.28 8.95
C LEU A 2 -11.95 -7.57 8.41
N ASP A 3 -12.14 -6.31 8.80
CA ASP A 3 -13.23 -5.45 8.32
C ASP A 3 -12.69 -4.49 7.25
N LEU A 4 -13.06 -4.73 5.99
CA LEU A 4 -12.61 -3.91 4.86
C LEU A 4 -13.30 -2.54 4.88
N ARG A 5 -12.55 -1.51 5.26
CA ARG A 5 -13.06 -0.13 5.37
C ARG A 5 -13.15 0.62 4.04
N GLY A 6 -12.53 0.11 2.98
CA GLY A 6 -12.59 0.68 1.64
C GLY A 6 -11.38 0.32 0.78
N ILE A 7 -11.48 0.64 -0.50
CA ILE A 7 -10.38 0.51 -1.47
C ILE A 7 -10.07 1.90 -2.02
N ILE A 8 -8.79 2.26 -2.03
CA ILE A 8 -8.31 3.54 -2.54
C ILE A 8 -7.42 3.28 -3.76
N VAL A 9 -7.70 3.96 -4.86
CA VAL A 9 -6.85 3.94 -6.06
C VAL A 9 -5.99 5.19 -6.07
N THR A 10 -4.67 5.01 -6.11
CA THR A 10 -3.68 6.09 -6.21
C THR A 10 -2.96 5.96 -7.56
N ALA A 11 -2.56 7.07 -8.17
CA ALA A 11 -1.73 7.02 -9.36
C ALA A 11 -0.39 6.32 -9.06
N ASP A 12 0.09 5.49 -9.99
CA ASP A 12 1.35 4.76 -9.82
C ASP A 12 2.61 5.64 -9.98
N PHE A 13 2.43 6.82 -10.56
CA PHE A 13 3.47 7.79 -10.92
C PHE A 13 4.59 7.24 -11.81
N TYR A 14 4.40 6.08 -12.45
CA TYR A 14 5.40 5.50 -13.33
C TYR A 14 5.69 6.43 -14.52
N TYR A 15 4.64 7.08 -15.02
CA TYR A 15 4.70 8.09 -16.09
C TYR A 15 4.62 9.54 -15.58
N GLY A 16 4.79 9.74 -14.26
CA GLY A 16 4.66 11.05 -13.61
C GLY A 16 3.26 11.35 -13.05
N ASN A 17 3.05 12.61 -12.67
CA ASN A 17 1.79 13.07 -12.09
C ASN A 17 0.66 13.12 -13.13
N GLY A 18 -0.60 13.07 -12.67
CA GLY A 18 -1.78 13.32 -13.51
C GLY A 18 -2.44 12.08 -14.11
N ALA A 19 -1.88 10.88 -13.90
CA ALA A 19 -2.29 9.65 -14.59
C ALA A 19 -3.23 8.71 -13.78
N ILE A 20 -3.91 9.19 -12.73
CA ILE A 20 -4.79 8.35 -11.89
C ILE A 20 -5.91 7.64 -12.68
N GLN A 21 -6.35 8.20 -13.81
CA GLN A 21 -7.43 7.61 -14.60
C GLN A 21 -7.07 6.23 -15.15
N ASN A 22 -5.79 5.99 -15.48
CA ASN A 22 -5.34 4.66 -15.93
C ASN A 22 -5.49 3.64 -14.80
N SER A 23 -5.01 3.98 -13.60
CA SER A 23 -5.15 3.13 -12.41
C SER A 23 -6.61 2.87 -12.03
N ILE A 24 -7.48 3.87 -12.22
CA ILE A 24 -8.94 3.71 -12.02
C ILE A 24 -9.54 2.76 -13.06
N ASN A 25 -9.15 2.88 -14.33
CA ASN A 25 -9.62 2.00 -15.39
C ASN A 25 -9.17 0.56 -15.13
N ASP A 26 -7.91 0.35 -14.75
CA ASP A 26 -7.36 -0.97 -14.41
C ASP A 26 -8.10 -1.58 -13.22
N PHE A 27 -8.34 -0.81 -12.16
CA PHE A 27 -9.14 -1.26 -11.02
C PHE A 27 -10.56 -1.66 -11.45
N ASN A 28 -11.24 -0.83 -12.25
CA ASN A 28 -12.59 -1.11 -12.69
C ASN A 28 -12.67 -2.38 -13.55
N ASN A 29 -11.68 -2.60 -14.42
CA ASN A 29 -11.58 -3.83 -15.20
C ASN A 29 -11.41 -5.05 -14.29
N PHE A 30 -10.50 -4.98 -13.31
CA PHE A 30 -10.28 -6.06 -12.35
C PHE A 30 -11.53 -6.35 -11.50
N ARG A 31 -12.18 -5.29 -11.01
CA ARG A 31 -13.44 -5.39 -10.24
C ARG A 31 -14.56 -6.00 -11.07
N ASN A 32 -14.71 -5.61 -12.33
CA ASN A 32 -15.74 -6.16 -13.21
C ASN A 32 -15.50 -7.65 -13.49
N ASN A 33 -14.24 -8.05 -13.69
CA ASN A 33 -13.88 -9.47 -13.83
C ASN A 33 -14.20 -10.25 -12.55
N ALA A 34 -13.88 -9.70 -11.37
CA ALA A 34 -14.21 -10.33 -10.08
C ALA A 34 -15.72 -10.56 -9.91
N ILE A 35 -16.53 -9.54 -10.23
CA ILE A 35 -17.99 -9.63 -10.18
C ILE A 35 -18.52 -10.66 -11.18
N ALA A 36 -18.00 -10.66 -12.41
CA ALA A 36 -18.37 -11.64 -13.44
C ALA A 36 -17.99 -13.08 -13.04
N ALA A 37 -16.95 -13.25 -12.22
CA ALA A 37 -16.56 -14.53 -11.62
C ALA A 37 -17.36 -14.89 -10.34
N GLY A 38 -18.35 -14.08 -9.95
CA GLY A 38 -19.22 -14.32 -8.80
C GLY A 38 -18.78 -13.67 -7.49
N ILE A 39 -17.67 -12.93 -7.46
CA ILE A 39 -17.21 -12.18 -6.29
C ILE A 39 -17.94 -10.82 -6.26
N THR A 40 -19.16 -10.81 -5.76
CA THR A 40 -20.05 -9.64 -5.82
C THR A 40 -19.82 -8.61 -4.71
N THR A 41 -18.99 -8.92 -3.72
CA THR A 41 -18.73 -8.08 -2.54
C THR A 41 -17.58 -7.09 -2.73
N VAL A 42 -16.97 -7.01 -3.93
CA VAL A 42 -15.86 -6.07 -4.19
C VAL A 42 -16.39 -4.63 -4.17
N PRO A 43 -15.96 -3.78 -3.21
CA PRO A 43 -16.46 -2.43 -3.11
C PRO A 43 -15.99 -1.57 -4.28
N ALA A 44 -16.66 -0.43 -4.50
CA ALA A 44 -16.15 0.60 -5.39
C ALA A 44 -14.85 1.20 -4.83
N HIS A 45 -14.05 1.82 -5.72
CA HIS A 45 -12.87 2.56 -5.29
C HIS A 45 -13.22 3.96 -4.79
N THR A 46 -12.33 4.51 -3.98
CA THR A 46 -12.24 5.94 -3.68
C THR A 46 -10.98 6.50 -4.34
N ALA A 47 -11.08 7.62 -5.05
CA ALA A 47 -9.94 8.23 -5.71
C ALA A 47 -8.96 8.86 -4.71
N GLY A 48 -7.70 8.46 -4.77
CA GLY A 48 -6.58 8.95 -3.98
C GLY A 48 -5.77 10.04 -4.67
N ALA A 49 -4.48 10.11 -4.34
CA ALA A 49 -3.55 11.09 -4.88
C ALA A 49 -3.29 10.90 -6.38
N ASN A 50 -3.28 12.02 -7.09
CA ASN A 50 -2.94 12.11 -8.52
C ASN A 50 -1.62 12.86 -8.76
N ALA A 51 -0.92 13.26 -7.70
CA ALA A 51 0.40 13.87 -7.78
C ALA A 51 1.23 13.52 -6.55
N MET A 52 2.54 13.33 -6.75
CA MET A 52 3.52 13.13 -5.68
C MET A 52 3.65 14.37 -4.78
N LEU A 53 4.00 14.16 -3.51
CA LEU A 53 4.35 15.24 -2.59
C LEU A 53 5.75 15.78 -2.89
N VAL A 54 5.94 17.08 -2.66
CA VAL A 54 7.24 17.74 -2.79
C VAL A 54 7.81 17.97 -1.40
N ARG A 55 9.04 17.48 -1.17
CA ARG A 55 9.77 17.76 0.06
C ARG A 55 10.07 19.26 0.15
N PRO A 56 9.67 19.95 1.24
CA PRO A 56 10.04 21.35 1.42
C PRO A 56 11.55 21.51 1.58
N GLY A 57 12.10 22.68 1.23
CA GLY A 57 13.53 22.95 1.34
C GLY A 57 14.08 22.74 2.75
N SER A 58 13.27 23.06 3.77
CA SER A 58 13.56 22.83 5.19
C SER A 58 13.64 21.35 5.57
N GLY A 59 12.95 20.48 4.85
CA GLY A 59 12.77 19.08 5.23
C GLY A 59 11.79 18.82 6.36
N VAL A 60 11.07 19.84 6.83
CA VAL A 60 10.11 19.71 7.92
C VAL A 60 8.78 19.17 7.40
N ILE A 61 8.30 18.05 7.96
CA ILE A 61 7.07 17.38 7.46
C ILE A 61 5.85 18.31 7.53
N SER A 62 5.68 19.06 8.62
CA SER A 62 4.52 19.96 8.79
C SER A 62 4.47 21.13 7.81
N GLU A 63 5.56 21.39 7.08
CA GLU A 63 5.63 22.41 6.02
C GLU A 63 5.36 21.83 4.62
N THR A 64 5.10 20.53 4.52
CA THR A 64 4.79 19.89 3.23
C THR A 64 3.43 20.38 2.73
N ALA A 65 3.42 21.03 1.57
CA ALA A 65 2.17 21.37 0.89
C ALA A 65 1.49 20.10 0.36
N PHE A 66 0.17 20.03 0.47
CA PHE A 66 -0.63 18.90 0.01
C PHE A 66 -2.01 19.33 -0.48
N THR A 67 -2.64 18.47 -1.27
CA THR A 67 -4.03 18.63 -1.69
C THR A 67 -4.84 17.45 -1.14
N PRO A 68 -5.87 17.68 -0.30
CA PRO A 68 -6.76 16.62 0.15
C PRO A 68 -7.41 15.89 -1.02
N THR A 69 -7.64 14.58 -0.86
CA THR A 69 -8.32 13.73 -1.83
C THR A 69 -9.47 13.00 -1.18
N ALA A 70 -10.38 12.42 -1.98
CA ALA A 70 -11.44 11.58 -1.42
C ALA A 70 -10.84 10.41 -0.62
N GLY A 71 -9.73 9.83 -1.10
CA GLY A 71 -9.00 8.76 -0.42
C GLY A 71 -8.36 9.21 0.89
N SER A 72 -7.74 10.40 0.94
CA SER A 72 -7.18 10.91 2.20
C SER A 72 -8.27 11.23 3.22
N ASN A 73 -9.40 11.79 2.76
CA ASN A 73 -10.57 12.04 3.60
C ASN A 73 -11.15 10.73 4.17
N LEU A 74 -11.24 9.68 3.36
CA LEU A 74 -11.67 8.36 3.82
C LEU A 74 -10.73 7.84 4.91
N ILE A 75 -9.41 7.90 4.72
CA ILE A 75 -8.44 7.46 5.72
C ILE A 75 -8.63 8.23 7.03
N VAL A 76 -8.71 9.57 6.97
CA VAL A 76 -8.93 10.40 8.17
C VAL A 76 -10.22 10.01 8.88
N ALA A 77 -11.32 9.85 8.14
CA ALA A 77 -12.62 9.48 8.70
C ALA A 77 -12.57 8.10 9.38
N GLN A 78 -12.00 7.09 8.72
CA GLN A 78 -11.89 5.74 9.27
C GLN A 78 -10.95 5.69 10.48
N ALA A 79 -9.77 6.33 10.40
CA ALA A 79 -8.80 6.33 11.49
C ALA A 79 -9.33 7.03 12.75
N LYS A 80 -10.23 8.03 12.62
CA LYS A 80 -10.89 8.68 13.76
C LYS A 80 -11.81 7.74 14.56
N THR A 81 -12.27 6.66 13.95
CA THR A 81 -13.08 5.63 14.64
C THR A 81 -12.22 4.56 15.33
N CYS A 82 -10.91 4.59 15.10
CA CYS A 82 -9.96 3.60 15.61
C CYS A 82 -9.27 4.06 16.91
N THR A 83 -8.65 3.10 17.58
CA THR A 83 -7.76 3.34 18.73
C THR A 83 -6.38 2.76 18.44
N PRO A 84 -5.33 3.11 19.20
CA PRO A 84 -4.01 2.48 19.03
C PRO A 84 -4.03 0.94 19.14
N ASP A 85 -4.89 0.40 20.01
CA ASP A 85 -5.08 -1.04 20.22
C ASP A 85 -5.95 -1.72 19.16
N LYS A 86 -6.80 -0.95 18.48
CA LYS A 86 -7.62 -1.39 17.35
C LYS A 86 -7.42 -0.44 16.17
N PRO A 87 -6.21 -0.45 15.56
CA PRO A 87 -5.85 0.53 14.56
C PRO A 87 -6.51 0.26 13.21
N LEU A 88 -6.58 1.31 12.40
CA LEU A 88 -6.78 1.16 10.96
C LEU A 88 -5.49 0.61 10.34
N VAL A 89 -5.58 -0.56 9.73
CA VAL A 89 -4.51 -1.13 8.93
C VAL A 89 -4.67 -0.65 7.49
N ILE A 90 -3.62 -0.06 6.92
CA ILE A 90 -3.59 0.39 5.54
C ILE A 90 -2.55 -0.43 4.78
N ASN A 91 -3.01 -1.27 3.85
CA ASN A 91 -2.15 -2.04 2.95
C ASN A 91 -1.92 -1.26 1.63
N ILE A 92 -0.66 -1.03 1.29
CA ILE A 92 -0.24 -0.19 0.17
C ILE A 92 0.53 -1.05 -0.84
N GLY A 93 -0.04 -1.19 -2.05
CA GLY A 93 0.61 -1.81 -3.22
C GLY A 93 1.07 -0.81 -4.29
N GLY A 94 1.35 0.43 -3.88
CA GLY A 94 1.65 1.56 -4.77
C GLY A 94 2.35 2.70 -4.02
N PRO A 95 2.41 3.91 -4.58
CA PRO A 95 2.94 5.08 -3.87
C PRO A 95 2.14 5.42 -2.60
N ALA A 96 2.84 5.73 -1.50
CA ALA A 96 2.24 6.01 -0.19
C ALA A 96 1.56 7.39 -0.08
N THR A 97 1.42 8.11 -1.18
CA THR A 97 1.04 9.54 -1.23
C THR A 97 -0.31 9.83 -0.60
N THR A 98 -1.33 9.00 -0.86
CA THR A 98 -2.66 9.21 -0.28
C THR A 98 -2.64 9.10 1.26
N VAL A 99 -1.83 8.19 1.80
CA VAL A 99 -1.68 8.00 3.25
C VAL A 99 -0.90 9.15 3.87
N ALA A 100 0.19 9.57 3.24
CA ALA A 100 0.95 10.73 3.68
C ALA A 100 0.09 12.01 3.70
N THR A 101 -0.73 12.23 2.66
CA THR A 101 -1.70 13.32 2.61
C THR A 101 -2.69 13.26 3.78
N ALA A 102 -3.20 12.08 4.15
CA ALA A 102 -4.08 11.93 5.31
C ALA A 102 -3.37 12.31 6.63
N LEU A 103 -2.11 11.89 6.80
CA LEU A 103 -1.29 12.23 7.97
C LEU A 103 -0.91 13.71 8.05
N LEU A 104 -0.80 14.39 6.91
CA LEU A 104 -0.60 15.84 6.83
C LEU A 104 -1.90 16.59 7.15
N GLN A 105 -3.02 16.08 6.64
CA GLN A 105 -4.36 16.65 6.85
C GLN A 105 -4.80 16.57 8.31
N ASP A 106 -4.56 15.44 8.99
CA ASP A 106 -4.85 15.28 10.42
C ASP A 106 -3.75 14.48 11.11
N PRO A 107 -2.75 15.14 11.72
CA PRO A 107 -1.65 14.45 12.40
C PRO A 107 -2.09 13.62 13.61
N THR A 108 -3.29 13.83 14.16
CA THR A 108 -3.78 13.15 15.38
C THR A 108 -4.23 11.71 15.14
N ILE A 109 -4.22 11.25 13.89
CA ILE A 109 -4.56 9.88 13.52
C ILE A 109 -3.36 8.92 13.52
N ALA A 110 -2.15 9.46 13.71
CA ALA A 110 -0.90 8.76 13.43
C ALA A 110 -0.69 7.48 14.28
N ASP A 111 -1.08 7.51 15.55
CA ASP A 111 -1.01 6.37 16.47
C ASP A 111 -2.11 5.31 16.23
N LYS A 112 -3.20 5.72 15.57
CA LYS A 112 -4.36 4.88 15.20
C LYS A 112 -4.19 4.20 13.84
N ILE A 113 -3.07 4.39 13.16
CA ILE A 113 -2.78 3.79 11.85
C ILE A 113 -1.58 2.84 11.94
N VAL A 114 -1.70 1.70 11.26
CA VAL A 114 -0.58 0.82 10.90
C VAL A 114 -0.48 0.81 9.38
N VAL A 115 0.70 1.10 8.85
CA VAL A 115 0.96 1.10 7.41
C VAL A 115 1.74 -0.15 7.05
N LEU A 116 1.20 -0.93 6.11
CA LEU A 116 1.84 -2.08 5.48
C LEU A 116 2.13 -1.70 4.04
N MET A 117 3.39 -1.73 3.62
CA MET A 117 3.78 -1.31 2.27
C MET A 117 4.59 -2.38 1.56
N CYS A 118 4.13 -2.73 0.36
CA CYS A 118 4.90 -3.53 -0.58
C CYS A 118 6.03 -2.70 -1.14
N ASP A 119 7.25 -3.20 -0.99
CA ASP A 119 8.45 -2.66 -1.62
C ASP A 119 8.85 -1.22 -1.22
N LEU A 120 10.10 -1.06 -0.83
CA LEU A 120 10.73 0.26 -0.64
C LEU A 120 11.67 0.61 -1.80
N THR A 121 11.61 -0.15 -2.87
CA THR A 121 12.45 -0.01 -4.06
C THR A 121 11.61 0.35 -5.29
N ASP A 122 12.32 0.73 -6.35
CA ASP A 122 11.85 1.10 -7.69
C ASP A 122 10.38 1.55 -7.86
N TYR A 123 9.44 0.60 -8.04
CA TYR A 123 8.07 0.88 -8.51
C TYR A 123 7.22 1.58 -7.43
N ASN A 124 7.07 0.99 -6.24
CA ASN A 124 6.26 1.61 -5.18
C ASN A 124 6.95 2.82 -4.51
N ASN A 125 8.23 3.02 -4.80
CA ASN A 125 9.06 4.08 -4.26
C ASN A 125 9.04 5.40 -5.08
N LYS A 126 8.02 5.63 -5.93
CA LYS A 126 7.96 6.88 -6.73
C LYS A 126 7.84 8.13 -5.86
N ASP A 127 7.07 8.07 -4.77
CA ASP A 127 6.97 9.18 -3.81
C ASP A 127 7.74 8.90 -2.51
N LYS A 128 9.07 9.08 -2.58
CA LYS A 128 9.97 8.89 -1.44
C LYS A 128 9.63 9.77 -0.26
N TRP A 129 9.11 10.97 -0.51
CA TRP A 129 8.77 11.90 0.56
C TRP A 129 7.53 11.43 1.31
N ALA A 130 6.51 10.95 0.61
CA ALA A 130 5.34 10.33 1.24
C ALA A 130 5.71 9.12 2.11
N ILE A 131 6.62 8.27 1.63
CA ILE A 131 7.12 7.13 2.41
C ILE A 131 7.79 7.62 3.70
N ASN A 132 8.67 8.62 3.60
CA ASN A 132 9.30 9.22 4.78
C ASN A 132 8.26 9.76 5.78
N ILE A 133 7.21 10.44 5.31
CA ILE A 133 6.13 10.93 6.17
C ILE A 133 5.43 9.78 6.90
N CYS A 134 5.03 8.74 6.16
CA CYS A 134 4.36 7.58 6.74
C CYS A 134 5.23 6.89 7.79
N ALA A 135 6.49 6.66 7.44
CA ALA A 135 7.41 5.91 8.26
C ALA A 135 7.90 6.69 9.50
N ALA A 136 7.93 8.02 9.43
CA ALA A 136 8.25 8.89 10.57
C ALA A 136 7.08 9.06 11.55
N ARG A 137 5.83 8.88 11.11
CA ARG A 137 4.63 9.17 11.93
C ARG A 137 3.88 7.95 12.41
N THR A 138 4.01 6.81 11.74
CA THR A 138 3.16 5.63 12.00
C THR A 138 3.95 4.41 12.41
N ARG A 139 3.24 3.37 12.85
CA ARG A 139 3.77 2.01 12.87
C ARG A 139 3.86 1.50 11.42
N PHE A 140 5.06 1.54 10.86
CA PHE A 140 5.30 1.28 9.45
C PHE A 140 6.04 -0.04 9.23
N PHE A 141 5.47 -0.92 8.43
CA PHE A 141 6.01 -2.22 8.06
C PHE A 141 6.18 -2.26 6.56
N ALA A 142 7.35 -2.64 6.09
CA ALA A 142 7.59 -2.82 4.67
C ALA A 142 8.35 -4.09 4.38
N TYR A 143 8.00 -4.73 3.28
CA TYR A 143 8.56 -5.99 2.87
C TYR A 143 9.17 -5.86 1.48
N PRO A 144 10.22 -6.63 1.16
CA PRO A 144 10.86 -6.54 -0.14
C PRO A 144 9.93 -7.07 -1.24
N PHE A 145 9.96 -6.43 -2.42
CA PHE A 145 9.29 -6.93 -3.64
C PHE A 145 9.72 -8.34 -4.02
N ILE A 146 10.96 -8.70 -3.65
CA ILE A 146 11.54 -10.02 -3.93
C ILE A 146 11.00 -11.03 -2.91
N LEU A 147 9.74 -11.41 -3.09
CA LEU A 147 9.28 -12.75 -2.78
C LEU A 147 9.43 -13.54 -4.08
N ASN A 148 10.66 -13.97 -4.35
CA ASN A 148 10.98 -14.82 -5.49
C ASN A 148 10.42 -16.22 -5.23
N HIS A 149 9.10 -16.33 -5.21
CA HIS A 149 8.37 -17.54 -4.90
C HIS A 149 7.60 -18.05 -6.11
N GLY A 150 7.95 -17.57 -7.32
CA GLY A 150 7.33 -17.87 -8.61
C GLY A 150 6.49 -19.14 -8.52
N TYR A 151 5.21 -18.95 -8.21
CA TYR A 151 4.39 -20.07 -7.79
C TYR A 151 4.42 -21.09 -8.91
N SER A 152 4.62 -22.36 -8.55
CA SER A 152 4.68 -23.42 -9.56
C SER A 152 3.43 -23.34 -10.45
N ASP A 153 3.57 -23.65 -11.74
CA ASP A 153 2.41 -23.72 -12.63
C ASP A 153 1.33 -24.66 -12.09
N ALA A 154 1.71 -25.67 -11.30
CA ALA A 154 0.79 -26.56 -10.60
C ALA A 154 -0.07 -25.86 -9.53
N LEU A 155 0.42 -24.80 -8.88
CA LEU A 155 -0.40 -24.00 -7.97
C LEU A 155 -1.37 -23.12 -8.74
N TRP A 156 -0.90 -22.44 -9.79
CA TRP A 156 -1.77 -21.63 -10.64
C TRP A 156 -2.87 -22.46 -11.29
N ALA A 157 -2.56 -23.69 -11.72
CA ALA A 157 -3.53 -24.62 -12.30
C ALA A 157 -4.67 -25.05 -11.35
N GLN A 158 -4.54 -24.79 -10.04
CA GLN A 158 -5.61 -25.05 -9.07
C GLN A 158 -6.64 -23.92 -9.01
N LEU A 159 -6.35 -22.75 -9.57
CA LEU A 159 -7.33 -21.67 -9.63
C LEU A 159 -8.50 -22.07 -10.54
N PRO A 160 -9.75 -21.70 -10.19
CA PRO A 160 -10.89 -21.94 -11.05
C PRO A 160 -10.70 -21.26 -12.40
N SER A 161 -11.10 -21.90 -13.50
CA SER A 161 -11.10 -21.24 -14.81
C SER A 161 -12.26 -20.26 -14.90
N ASN A 162 -11.94 -18.97 -14.86
CA ASN A 162 -12.88 -17.86 -15.05
C ASN A 162 -12.11 -16.57 -15.35
N VAL A 163 -12.83 -15.55 -15.85
CA VAL A 163 -12.26 -14.27 -16.29
C VAL A 163 -11.44 -13.52 -15.23
N PHE A 164 -11.70 -13.77 -13.95
CA PHE A 164 -10.94 -13.18 -12.85
C PHE A 164 -9.62 -13.92 -12.61
N CYS A 165 -9.70 -15.24 -12.48
CA CYS A 165 -8.55 -16.10 -12.26
C CYS A 165 -7.59 -16.12 -13.48
N ASP A 166 -8.12 -16.02 -14.69
CA ASP A 166 -7.35 -15.97 -15.95
C ASP A 166 -6.33 -14.81 -15.98
N HIS A 167 -6.63 -13.70 -15.29
CA HIS A 167 -5.69 -12.57 -15.15
C HIS A 167 -4.40 -12.95 -14.42
N PHE A 168 -4.48 -13.87 -13.45
CA PHE A 168 -3.33 -14.34 -12.69
C PHE A 168 -2.44 -15.30 -13.49
N HIS A 169 -2.91 -15.82 -14.62
CA HIS A 169 -2.11 -16.65 -15.50
C HIS A 169 -1.21 -15.85 -16.46
N THR A 170 -1.30 -14.52 -16.44
CA THR A 170 -0.43 -13.65 -17.26
C THR A 170 1.03 -13.71 -16.79
N GLY A 171 1.97 -13.52 -17.72
CA GLY A 171 3.41 -13.59 -17.41
C GLY A 171 3.87 -12.56 -16.37
N LEU A 172 3.22 -11.39 -16.32
CA LEU A 172 3.52 -10.35 -15.33
C LEU A 172 3.14 -10.79 -13.91
N VAL A 173 1.94 -11.35 -13.72
CA VAL A 173 1.48 -11.78 -12.39
C VAL A 173 2.21 -13.05 -11.94
N LYS A 174 2.44 -14.00 -12.86
CA LYS A 174 3.27 -15.18 -12.59
C LYS A 174 4.71 -14.81 -12.20
N GLY A 175 5.28 -13.79 -12.85
CA GLY A 175 6.64 -13.32 -12.59
C GLY A 175 6.81 -12.47 -11.33
N ASN A 176 5.77 -11.73 -10.93
CA ASN A 176 5.82 -10.78 -9.82
C ASN A 176 5.20 -11.30 -8.51
N ALA A 177 4.63 -12.51 -8.52
CA ALA A 177 3.89 -13.11 -7.40
C ALA A 177 2.74 -12.22 -6.87
N VAL A 178 2.03 -12.65 -5.82
CA VAL A 178 1.02 -11.82 -5.12
C VAL A 178 1.69 -10.80 -4.19
N GLY A 179 2.67 -10.06 -4.73
CA GLY A 179 3.52 -9.13 -3.99
C GLY A 179 2.70 -8.23 -3.08
N ASP A 180 1.77 -7.45 -3.60
CA ASP A 180 1.01 -6.44 -2.83
C ASP A 180 0.06 -7.02 -1.77
N GLY A 181 -0.32 -8.30 -1.89
CA GLY A 181 -1.22 -8.98 -0.96
C GLY A 181 -0.50 -9.77 0.14
N ALA A 182 0.83 -9.87 0.07
CA ALA A 182 1.59 -10.82 0.87
C ALA A 182 1.52 -10.53 2.38
N LEU A 183 1.47 -9.25 2.79
CA LEU A 183 1.24 -8.89 4.20
C LEU A 183 -0.21 -9.02 4.66
N LEU A 184 -1.18 -9.08 3.75
CA LEU A 184 -2.55 -9.42 4.15
C LEU A 184 -2.63 -10.88 4.58
N ALA A 185 -1.84 -11.77 3.95
CA ALA A 185 -1.76 -13.17 4.33
C ALA A 185 -1.33 -13.37 5.80
N TRP A 186 -0.48 -12.48 6.34
CA TRP A 186 -0.07 -12.52 7.75
C TRP A 186 -1.23 -12.43 8.74
N PHE A 187 -2.31 -11.72 8.41
CA PHE A 187 -3.49 -11.64 9.27
C PHE A 187 -4.29 -12.94 9.31
N PHE A 188 -4.15 -13.79 8.30
CA PHE A 188 -4.81 -15.10 8.23
C PHE A 188 -3.93 -16.19 8.79
N ASP A 189 -2.62 -16.11 8.54
CA ASP A 189 -1.62 -17.04 9.06
C ASP A 189 -0.31 -16.30 9.34
N ASN A 190 -0.05 -16.05 10.62
CA ASN A 190 1.14 -15.33 11.04
C ASN A 190 2.42 -16.17 10.92
N SER A 191 2.30 -17.50 10.78
CA SER A 191 3.44 -18.41 10.62
C SER A 191 4.10 -18.25 9.25
N LEU A 192 3.40 -17.66 8.29
CA LEU A 192 3.93 -17.34 6.97
C LEU A 192 5.06 -16.31 7.05
N VAL A 193 5.11 -15.48 8.09
CA VAL A 193 6.13 -14.44 8.27
C VAL A 193 7.28 -14.94 9.14
N THR A 194 8.48 -14.97 8.55
CA THR A 194 9.73 -15.28 9.26
C THR A 194 10.73 -14.13 9.17
N ASN A 195 11.73 -14.17 10.05
CA ASN A 195 12.89 -13.27 10.00
C ASN A 195 12.54 -11.77 10.03
N VAL A 196 11.63 -11.39 10.94
CA VAL A 196 11.24 -9.98 11.15
C VAL A 196 12.45 -9.19 11.66
N GLN A 197 12.97 -8.28 10.86
CA GLN A 197 14.15 -7.48 11.20
C GLN A 197 13.81 -6.01 11.36
N LYS A 198 14.13 -5.44 12.53
CA LYS A 198 14.16 -3.99 12.71
C LYS A 198 15.30 -3.38 11.90
N LYS A 199 14.95 -2.55 10.94
CA LYS A 199 15.87 -1.78 10.11
C LYS A 199 15.65 -0.30 10.37
N ASP A 200 16.73 0.39 10.66
CA ASP A 200 16.76 1.83 10.54
C ASP A 200 16.92 2.16 9.06
N VAL A 201 15.99 2.94 8.50
CA VAL A 201 16.07 3.33 7.08
C VAL A 201 17.04 4.50 6.90
N THR A 202 18.32 4.25 7.20
CA THR A 202 19.40 5.22 6.97
C THR A 202 19.84 5.11 5.52
N GLY A 203 19.38 6.01 4.65
CA GLY A 203 19.77 6.01 3.22
C GLY A 203 18.68 6.50 2.26
N LEU A 204 17.42 6.13 2.49
CA LEU A 204 16.27 6.86 1.91
C LEU A 204 16.05 8.19 2.66
N CYS A 205 16.41 8.20 3.96
CA CYS A 205 16.35 9.34 4.86
C CYS A 205 17.75 9.76 5.35
N ARG A 206 18.64 10.27 4.48
CA ARG A 206 19.88 10.92 4.97
C ARG A 206 19.63 12.32 5.58
N LEU A 207 18.38 12.74 5.76
CA LEU A 207 18.04 14.16 5.94
C LEU A 207 16.98 14.45 7.03
N ALA A 208 16.75 13.53 7.97
CA ALA A 208 15.98 13.83 9.19
C ALA A 208 16.46 12.94 10.35
N GLU A 209 16.64 13.53 11.54
CA GLU A 209 17.13 12.90 12.77
C GLU A 209 16.15 11.90 13.42
N HIS A 210 15.15 11.42 12.67
CA HIS A 210 14.18 10.46 13.17
C HIS A 210 14.59 9.04 12.76
N LYS A 211 14.87 8.20 13.76
CA LYS A 211 15.05 6.76 13.58
C LYS A 211 13.73 6.15 13.11
N CYS A 212 13.60 5.96 11.81
CA CYS A 212 12.49 5.23 11.23
C CYS A 212 12.73 3.73 11.39
N HIS A 213 11.93 3.07 12.22
CA HIS A 213 12.01 1.64 12.44
C HIS A 213 11.10 0.91 11.45
N THR A 214 11.68 0.22 10.49
CA THR A 214 10.95 -0.63 9.55
C THR A 214 11.19 -2.08 9.90
N LEU A 215 10.15 -2.91 9.90
CA LEU A 215 10.35 -4.35 10.00
C LEU A 215 10.42 -4.96 8.59
N ARG A 216 11.59 -5.50 8.20
CA ARG A 216 11.70 -6.34 7.01
C ARG A 216 11.15 -7.72 7.34
N ILE A 217 10.24 -8.20 6.52
CA ILE A 217 9.54 -9.48 6.68
C ILE A 217 9.91 -10.39 5.49
N SER A 218 10.19 -11.66 5.77
CA SER A 218 10.32 -12.72 4.76
C SER A 218 9.12 -13.66 4.85
N LEU A 219 8.61 -14.15 3.72
CA LEU A 219 7.54 -15.16 3.71
C LEU A 219 8.07 -16.55 3.37
N HIS A 220 7.44 -17.59 3.94
CA HIS A 220 7.62 -18.99 3.53
C HIS A 220 7.11 -19.25 2.10
#